data_AF-C3XAR2-F1
#
_entry.id   AF-C3XAR2-F1
#
_cell.length_a   1.000
_cell.length_b   1.000
_cell.length_c   1.000
_cell.angle_alpha   90.00
_cell.angle_beta   90.00
_cell.angle_gamma   90.00
#
_symmetry.space_group_name_H-M   'P 1'
#
loop_
_entity.id
_entity.type
_entity.pdbx_description
1 polymer ?
#
loop_
_entity_poly.entity_id
_entity_poly.type
_entity_poly.pdbx_seq_one_letter_code
_entity_poly.pdbx_strand_id
1 'polypeptide(L)'
;MTTIVIFVIAGLIFAWGWYRIYRHNIQKGTRPLIAHMLGFLLGIFPAQFFIYASFASYPPPELEPPSTMTVWSLWIIFIVTVLALIYITTRPIVLGPREELPIKGKKS
;
A
#
# COMPACT_ATOMS: atom_id res chain seq x y z
N MET A 1 12.43 -11.36 20.11
CA MET A 1 10.98 -11.66 19.94
C MET A 1 10.25 -10.49 19.29
N THR A 2 10.37 -9.28 19.83
CA THR A 2 9.71 -8.05 19.33
C THR A 2 10.00 -7.75 17.85
N THR A 3 11.26 -7.87 17.41
CA THR A 3 11.65 -7.60 16.02
C THR A 3 10.98 -8.54 15.01
N ILE A 4 10.89 -9.84 15.33
CA ILE A 4 10.23 -10.83 14.47
C ILE A 4 8.75 -10.48 14.33
N VAL A 5 8.09 -10.14 15.43
CA VAL A 5 6.68 -9.72 15.43
C VAL A 5 6.46 -8.47 14.59
N ILE A 6 7.34 -7.47 14.70
CA ILE A 6 7.29 -6.25 13.86
C ILE A 6 7.36 -6.61 12.38
N PHE A 7 8.30 -7.46 11.98
CA PHE A 7 8.44 -7.88 10.58
C PHE A 7 7.22 -8.68 10.08
N VAL A 8 6.66 -9.55 10.91
CA VAL A 8 5.44 -10.30 10.56
C VAL A 8 4.27 -9.35 10.34
N ILE A 9 4.03 -8.41 11.25
CA ILE A 9 2.94 -7.43 11.11
C ILE A 9 3.16 -6.54 9.89
N ALA A 10 4.38 -6.06 9.66
CA ALA A 10 4.73 -5.27 8.48
C ALA A 10 4.46 -6.05 7.18
N GLY A 11 4.82 -7.34 7.14
CA GLY A 11 4.54 -8.22 6.00
C GLY A 11 3.04 -8.38 5.75
N LEU A 12 2.22 -8.50 6.80
CA LEU A 12 0.77 -8.57 6.69
C LEU A 12 0.16 -7.25 6.18
N ILE A 13 0.62 -6.11 6.70
CA ILE A 13 0.21 -4.77 6.24
C ILE A 13 0.54 -4.61 4.76
N PHE A 14 1.74 -5.00 4.35
CA PHE A 14 2.18 -4.95 2.95
C PHE A 14 1.30 -5.84 2.06
N ALA A 15 1.15 -7.12 2.40
CA ALA A 15 0.36 -8.06 1.61
C ALA A 15 -1.09 -7.59 1.44
N TRP A 16 -1.68 -7.05 2.51
CA TRP A 16 -3.02 -6.45 2.48
C TRP A 16 -3.09 -5.23 1.56
N GLY A 17 -2.17 -4.28 1.71
CA GLY A 17 -2.15 -3.06 0.90
C GLY A 17 -1.91 -3.36 -0.58
N TRP A 18 -0.97 -4.27 -0.86
CA TRP A 18 -0.69 -4.75 -2.21
C TRP A 18 -1.92 -5.36 -2.86
N TYR A 19 -2.55 -6.34 -2.21
CA TYR A 19 -3.72 -7.02 -2.74
C TYR A 19 -4.87 -6.04 -3.05
N ARG A 20 -5.08 -5.08 -2.15
CA ARG A 20 -6.15 -4.08 -2.29
C ARG A 20 -5.95 -3.19 -3.51
N ILE A 21 -4.73 -2.69 -3.73
CA ILE A 21 -4.40 -1.83 -4.88
C ILE A 21 -4.39 -2.63 -6.18
N TYR A 22 -3.86 -3.85 -6.14
CA TYR A 22 -3.92 -4.77 -7.28
C TYR A 22 -5.36 -4.99 -7.73
N ARG A 23 -6.24 -5.40 -6.80
CA ARG A 23 -7.66 -5.64 -7.09
C ARG A 23 -8.35 -4.38 -7.63
N HIS A 24 -8.11 -3.24 -7.02
CA HIS A 24 -8.65 -1.95 -7.47
C HIS A 24 -8.24 -1.61 -8.91
N ASN A 25 -6.96 -1.78 -9.25
CA ASN A 25 -6.47 -1.50 -10.60
C ASN A 25 -6.96 -2.51 -11.64
N ILE A 26 -7.10 -3.78 -11.27
CA ILE A 26 -7.73 -4.80 -12.14
C ILE A 26 -9.18 -4.42 -12.45
N GLN A 27 -9.95 -3.98 -11.44
CA GLN A 27 -11.33 -3.54 -11.65
C GLN A 27 -11.43 -2.29 -12.55
N LYS A 28 -10.39 -1.45 -12.58
CA LYS A 28 -10.28 -0.34 -13.54
C LYS A 28 -9.95 -0.76 -14.98
N GLY A 29 -9.71 -2.05 -15.23
CA GLY A 29 -9.29 -2.56 -16.54
C GLY A 29 -7.79 -2.40 -16.82
N THR A 30 -6.98 -2.14 -15.80
CA THR A 30 -5.52 -2.06 -15.94
C THR A 30 -4.94 -3.42 -16.32
N ARG A 31 -3.91 -3.44 -17.16
CA ARG A 31 -3.20 -4.70 -17.49
C ARG A 31 -2.66 -5.37 -16.22
N PRO A 32 -2.73 -6.71 -16.09
CA PRO A 32 -2.36 -7.41 -14.85
C PRO A 32 -0.96 -7.09 -14.32
N LEU A 33 0.03 -7.02 -15.21
CA LEU A 33 1.41 -6.69 -14.83
C LEU A 33 1.53 -5.28 -14.23
N ILE A 34 0.86 -4.30 -14.83
CA ILE A 34 0.87 -2.91 -14.35
C ILE A 34 0.13 -2.81 -13.01
N ALA A 35 -1.03 -3.47 -12.89
CA ALA A 35 -1.77 -3.51 -11.64
C ALA A 35 -0.95 -4.14 -10.50
N HIS A 36 -0.16 -5.16 -10.82
CA HIS A 36 0.72 -5.84 -9.87
C HIS A 36 1.89 -4.93 -9.43
N MET A 37 2.57 -4.28 -10.38
CA MET A 37 3.65 -3.33 -10.09
C MET A 37 3.16 -2.14 -9.26
N LEU A 38 2.02 -1.56 -9.62
CA LEU A 38 1.41 -0.46 -8.85
C LEU A 38 1.02 -0.92 -7.45
N GLY A 39 0.45 -2.12 -7.33
CA GLY A 39 0.11 -2.68 -6.04
C GLY A 39 1.34 -2.91 -5.16
N PHE A 40 2.44 -3.41 -5.72
CA PHE A 40 3.70 -3.61 -4.99
C PHE A 40 4.29 -2.26 -4.55
N LEU A 41 4.43 -1.31 -5.48
CA LEU A 41 5.04 0.00 -5.23
C LEU A 41 4.26 0.84 -4.22
N LEU A 42 2.92 0.81 -4.28
CA LEU A 42 2.09 1.61 -3.38
C LEU A 42 1.70 0.87 -2.10
N GLY A 43 1.63 -0.46 -2.14
CA GLY A 43 1.28 -1.29 -0.98
C GLY A 43 2.36 -1.32 0.10
N ILE A 44 3.62 -0.99 -0.24
CA ILE A 44 4.75 -0.99 0.69
C ILE A 44 4.75 0.19 1.66
N PHE A 45 4.14 1.32 1.30
CA PHE A 45 4.23 2.56 2.09
C PHE A 45 3.73 2.40 3.54
N PRO A 46 2.52 1.86 3.81
CA PRO A 46 2.07 1.68 5.18
C PRO A 46 2.96 0.73 5.98
N ALA A 47 3.46 -0.34 5.36
CA ALA A 47 4.36 -1.29 6.01
C ALA A 47 5.70 -0.64 6.38
N GLN A 48 6.26 0.19 5.51
CA GLN A 48 7.50 0.91 5.77
C GLN A 48 7.35 1.90 6.93
N PHE A 49 6.28 2.69 6.97
CA PHE A 49 6.05 3.62 8.10
C PHE A 49 5.77 2.88 9.41
N PHE A 50 5.09 1.74 9.37
CA PHE A 50 4.90 0.88 10.53
C PHE A 50 6.25 0.37 11.07
N ILE A 51 7.16 -0.08 10.20
CA ILE A 51 8.50 -0.52 10.59
C ILE A 51 9.25 0.62 11.28
N TYR A 52 9.28 1.81 10.67
CA TYR A 52 9.96 2.96 11.27
C TYR A 52 9.35 3.39 12.60
N ALA A 53 8.03 3.46 12.70
CA ALA A 53 7.35 3.78 13.95
C ALA A 53 7.66 2.76 15.05
N SER A 54 7.73 1.48 14.70
CA SER A 54 8.04 0.40 15.63
C SER A 54 9.47 0.46 16.14
N PHE A 55 10.45 0.66 15.25
CA PHE A 55 11.85 0.82 15.66
C PHE A 55 12.10 2.12 16.42
N ALA A 56 11.38 3.20 16.11
CA ALA A 56 11.45 4.43 16.89
C ALA A 56 10.84 4.26 18.29
N SER A 57 9.81 3.42 18.43
CA SER A 57 9.17 3.13 19.72
C SER A 57 9.98 2.16 20.59
N TYR A 58 10.75 1.26 19.94
CA TYR A 58 11.59 0.26 20.58
C TYR A 58 12.98 0.25 19.94
N PRO A 59 13.79 1.31 20.16
CA PRO A 59 15.09 1.41 19.55
C PRO A 59 16.02 0.30 20.05
N PRO A 60 16.93 -0.22 19.20
CA PRO A 60 18.05 -1.03 19.65
C PRO A 60 18.83 -0.31 20.77
N PRO A 61 19.40 -1.03 21.74
CA PRO A 61 20.09 -0.44 22.88
C PRO A 61 21.34 0.40 22.49
N GLU A 62 21.82 0.24 21.26
CA GLU A 62 22.97 0.95 20.69
C GLU A 62 22.61 2.34 20.13
N LEU A 63 21.33 2.67 19.99
CA LEU A 63 20.86 3.93 19.41
C LEU A 63 20.23 4.83 20.47
N GLU A 64 20.52 6.13 20.38
CA GLU A 64 19.82 7.12 21.19
C GLU A 64 18.32 7.09 20.88
N PRO A 65 17.45 7.09 21.91
CA PRO A 65 16.02 7.06 21.69
C PRO A 65 15.57 8.35 20.99
N PRO A 66 14.78 8.25 19.91
CA PRO A 66 14.27 9.43 19.23
C PRO A 66 13.33 10.21 20.14
N SER A 67 13.15 11.50 19.84
CA SER A 67 12.23 12.35 20.61
C SER A 67 10.80 11.81 20.58
N THR A 68 10.04 12.03 21.65
CA THR A 68 8.61 11.67 21.72
C THR A 68 7.82 12.22 20.53
N MET A 69 8.13 13.44 20.11
CA MET A 69 7.49 14.08 18.95
C MET A 69 7.75 13.30 17.65
N THR A 70 8.98 12.84 17.44
CA THR A 70 9.37 12.02 16.27
C THR A 70 8.58 10.70 16.24
N VAL A 71 8.49 10.01 17.37
CA VAL A 71 7.73 8.75 17.48
C VAL A 71 6.26 8.98 17.13
N TRP A 72 5.64 10.02 17.68
CA TRP A 72 4.26 10.39 17.39
C TRP A 72 4.04 10.73 15.92
N SER A 73 4.94 11.51 15.30
CA SER A 73 4.84 11.85 13.88
C SER A 73 4.86 10.62 12.99
N LEU A 74 5.70 9.62 13.28
CA LEU A 74 5.75 8.38 12.51
C LEU A 74 4.46 7.56 12.60
N TRP A 75 3.87 7.45 13.79
CA TRP A 75 2.56 6.79 13.97
C TRP A 75 1.44 7.54 13.24
N ILE A 76 1.43 8.87 13.28
CA ILE A 76 0.46 9.69 12.55
C ILE A 76 0.59 9.46 11.04
N ILE A 77 1.82 9.49 10.50
CA ILE A 77 2.06 9.25 9.08
C ILE A 77 1.59 7.85 8.69
N PHE A 78 1.91 6.83 9.48
CA PHE A 78 1.41 5.48 9.27
C PHE A 78 -0.13 5.45 9.17
N ILE A 79 -0.84 6.02 10.15
CA ILE A 79 -2.30 6.07 10.15
C ILE A 79 -2.83 6.79 8.90
N VAL A 80 -2.27 7.95 8.55
CA VAL A 80 -2.66 8.71 7.35
C VAL A 80 -2.47 7.88 6.09
N THR A 81 -1.36 7.14 5.96
CA THR A 81 -1.11 6.30 4.78
C THR A 81 -2.10 5.16 4.65
N VAL A 82 -2.50 4.54 5.77
CA VAL A 82 -3.56 3.50 5.80
C VAL A 82 -4.90 4.10 5.38
N LEU A 83 -5.27 5.27 5.91
CA LEU A 83 -6.50 5.96 5.56
C LEU A 83 -6.53 6.36 4.08
N ALA A 84 -5.43 6.89 3.55
CA ALA A 84 -5.29 7.24 2.14
C ALA A 84 -5.45 6.01 1.24
N LEU A 85 -4.80 4.91 1.59
CA LEU A 85 -4.92 3.63 0.88
C LEU A 85 -6.37 3.13 0.85
N ILE A 86 -7.05 3.14 2.00
CA ILE A 86 -8.47 2.76 2.10
C ILE A 86 -9.29 3.67 1.19
N TYR A 87 -9.15 4.99 1.34
CA TYR A 87 -9.88 5.99 0.57
C TYR A 87 -9.74 5.81 -0.94
N ILE A 88 -8.52 5.60 -1.44
CA ILE A 88 -8.25 5.43 -2.87
C ILE A 88 -8.94 4.17 -3.42
N THR A 89 -8.98 3.11 -2.63
CA THR A 89 -9.42 1.77 -3.06
C THR A 89 -10.87 1.44 -2.73
N THR A 90 -11.58 2.29 -1.97
CA THR A 90 -13.04 2.17 -1.73
C THR A 90 -13.87 3.06 -2.65
N ARG A 91 -13.24 4.05 -3.30
CA ARG A 91 -13.94 4.94 -4.24
C ARG A 91 -14.52 4.13 -5.40
N PRO A 92 -15.80 4.37 -5.77
CA PRO A 92 -16.41 3.71 -6.91
C PRO A 92 -15.63 4.03 -8.18
N ILE A 93 -15.43 3.01 -9.02
CA ILE A 93 -14.72 3.15 -10.28
C ILE A 93 -15.72 3.69 -11.30
N VAL A 94 -15.61 4.98 -11.63
CA VAL A 94 -16.32 5.56 -12.76
C VAL A 94 -15.55 5.19 -14.02
N LEU A 95 -15.97 4.12 -14.69
CA LEU A 95 -15.52 3.84 -16.05
C LEU A 95 -16.25 4.82 -16.96
N GLY A 96 -15.52 5.78 -17.54
CA GLY A 96 -16.04 6.55 -18.68
C GLY A 96 -16.39 5.63 -19.84
N PRO A 97 -17.07 6.13 -20.90
CA PRO A 97 -17.42 5.31 -22.06
C PRO A 97 -16.19 4.55 -22.53
N ARG A 98 -16.24 3.22 -22.44
CA ARG A 98 -15.19 2.35 -22.93
C ARG A 98 -15.16 2.60 -24.44
N GLU A 99 -14.09 3.21 -24.98
CA GLU A 99 -13.87 3.16 -26.42
C GLU A 99 -13.71 1.68 -26.77
N GLU A 100 -14.78 1.08 -27.27
CA GLU A 100 -14.75 -0.27 -27.82
C GLU A 100 -13.70 -0.26 -28.94
N LEU A 101 -12.68 -1.09 -28.80
CA LEU A 101 -11.71 -1.27 -29.87
C LEU A 101 -12.47 -1.65 -31.14
N PRO A 102 -12.19 -1.02 -32.28
CA PRO A 102 -12.89 -1.31 -33.52
C PRO A 102 -12.78 -2.80 -33.80
N ILE A 103 -13.94 -3.45 -33.89
CA ILE A 103 -14.06 -4.88 -34.21
C ILE A 103 -13.32 -5.08 -35.53
N LYS A 104 -12.15 -5.72 -35.45
CA LYS A 104 -11.31 -5.99 -36.60
C LYS A 104 -12.13 -6.83 -37.57
N GLY A 105 -12.45 -6.23 -38.71
CA GLY A 105 -13.38 -6.74 -39.70
C GLY A 105 -13.18 -8.21 -40.00
N LYS A 106 -14.32 -8.91 -39.99
CA LYS A 106 -14.55 -10.22 -40.59
C LYS A 106 -13.82 -10.29 -41.93
N LYS A 107 -12.71 -11.03 -42.01
CA LYS A 107 -12.16 -11.42 -43.31
C LYS A 107 -13.07 -12.50 -43.88
N SER A 108 -13.53 -12.19 -45.10
CA SER A 108 -14.21 -13.04 -46.07
C SER A 108 -13.67 -14.46 -46.14
#